data_AF-A0A0W0WXF3-F1
#
_entry.id   AF-A0A0W0WXF3-F1
#
_cell.length_a   1.000
_cell.length_b   1.000
_cell.length_c   1.000
_cell.angle_alpha   90.00
_cell.angle_beta   90.00
_cell.angle_gamma   90.00
#
_symmetry.space_group_name_H-M   'P 1'
#
loop_
_entity.id
_entity.type
_entity.pdbx_description
1 polymer ?
#
loop_
_entity_poly.entity_id
_entity_poly.type
_entity_poly.pdbx_seq_one_letter_code
_entity_poly.pdbx_strand_id
1 'polypeptide(L)'
;MSFLGAAGAGALIGLGALQYGTAQLIAKLKHKMAGDPRGMLPADQQEFLNTYIDSMGLAKGLPGAEAFNAYVDGRIKNADGFAAIKVGDQTLGERLKAAAEHTDEPQRDAAAAIKTGIEQALALHGTTTAAQETFAAKVAEINQAIADPAFRYDPAGLVSRLHVIRNEARSAINTQHEEELHALADKFAEGSDFRAHLETIGMDDEQIEQLQKDMETSLKESHQKELAAFDKTMNERLTKMHQEAQNERDRIHILAAMYENNATMRRIINELADKNRKPKGTGGITLSLETSDDEKRLKKVLFQGIQIQDLETIETVAGRSLTRTKDGGFAMEFPHRLSSPFYYGGWNSKMKEDIMSMVLLVKASGHETITMSLNHKDPEHANELARKAYEACLEAGYKEDEITIKVNGKELSAEQVKELYKEYPSRLQAVTSRAQMYQEEREKHIMVAKDDKGAAKEFDTALQKYREEKKAAAAAEAATLTTPEEEATRGHGHSHG
;
A
#
# COMPACT_ATOMS: atom_id res chain seq x y z
N MET A 1 -22.84 -72.50 16.87
CA MET A 1 -24.25 -72.46 17.27
C MET A 1 -24.41 -71.37 18.32
N SER A 2 -25.31 -70.41 18.06
CA SER A 2 -26.09 -69.59 19.01
C SER A 2 -25.33 -68.71 20.02
N PHE A 3 -25.28 -67.37 19.85
CA PHE A 3 -26.27 -66.31 20.19
C PHE A 3 -26.29 -65.86 21.68
N LEU A 4 -26.33 -64.52 21.85
CA LEU A 4 -26.50 -63.67 23.05
C LEU A 4 -25.23 -63.39 23.90
N GLY A 5 -24.91 -62.16 24.29
CA GLY A 5 -25.64 -60.89 24.19
C GLY A 5 -24.74 -59.68 24.44
N ALA A 6 -25.11 -58.57 23.80
CA ALA A 6 -24.49 -57.26 23.89
C ALA A 6 -25.20 -56.40 24.97
N ALA A 7 -24.42 -55.75 25.84
CA ALA A 7 -24.82 -54.53 26.55
C ALA A 7 -23.58 -53.95 27.26
N GLY A 8 -23.17 -52.71 26.93
CA GLY A 8 -22.17 -52.02 27.74
C GLY A 8 -21.26 -51.01 27.04
N ALA A 9 -21.73 -50.24 26.07
CA ALA A 9 -20.98 -49.09 25.55
C ALA A 9 -21.95 -48.02 25.01
N GLY A 10 -22.57 -47.26 25.91
CA GLY A 10 -23.56 -46.27 25.52
C GLY A 10 -23.92 -45.29 26.62
N ALA A 11 -22.94 -44.55 27.17
CA ALA A 11 -23.23 -43.46 28.10
C ALA A 11 -22.20 -42.32 28.17
N LEU A 12 -21.13 -42.31 27.36
CA LEU A 12 -20.08 -41.28 27.45
C LEU A 12 -19.87 -40.42 26.19
N ILE A 13 -20.66 -40.61 25.14
CA ILE A 13 -20.61 -39.79 23.91
C ILE A 13 -21.65 -38.64 23.96
N GLY A 14 -22.56 -38.64 24.94
CA GLY A 14 -23.69 -37.69 25.00
C GLY A 14 -23.37 -36.28 25.53
N LEU A 15 -22.28 -36.09 26.28
CA LEU A 15 -21.99 -34.78 26.91
C LEU A 15 -21.18 -33.82 26.02
N GLY A 16 -20.32 -34.34 25.15
CA GLY A 16 -19.54 -33.51 24.21
C GLY A 16 -20.38 -32.93 23.07
N ALA A 17 -21.36 -33.70 22.57
CA ALA A 17 -22.26 -33.26 21.49
C ALA A 17 -23.23 -32.15 21.94
N LEU A 18 -23.64 -32.14 23.22
CA LEU A 18 -24.49 -31.10 23.78
C LEU A 18 -23.76 -29.75 24.00
N GLN A 19 -22.46 -29.76 24.28
CA GLN A 19 -21.65 -28.53 24.40
C GLN A 19 -21.30 -27.91 23.04
N TYR A 20 -21.05 -28.73 22.01
CA TYR A 20 -20.79 -28.22 20.65
C TYR A 20 -22.06 -27.68 19.98
N GLY A 21 -23.20 -28.35 20.18
CA GLY A 21 -24.49 -27.91 19.65
C GLY A 21 -24.98 -26.59 20.25
N THR A 22 -24.75 -26.36 21.55
CA THR A 22 -25.13 -25.11 22.24
C THR A 22 -24.23 -23.93 21.85
N ALA A 23 -22.93 -24.14 21.62
CA ALA A 23 -22.03 -23.10 21.13
C ALA A 23 -22.37 -22.65 19.71
N GLN A 24 -22.70 -23.58 18.79
CA GLN A 24 -23.11 -23.23 17.43
C GLN A 24 -24.50 -22.60 17.36
N LEU A 25 -25.43 -22.99 18.25
CA LEU A 25 -26.75 -22.36 18.35
C LEU A 25 -26.65 -20.93 18.92
N ILE A 26 -25.79 -20.70 19.92
CA ILE A 26 -25.50 -19.37 20.48
C ILE A 26 -24.76 -18.48 19.46
N ALA A 27 -23.84 -19.04 18.66
CA ALA A 27 -23.19 -18.32 17.57
C ALA A 27 -24.18 -17.94 16.47
N LYS A 28 -25.09 -18.85 16.06
CA LYS A 28 -26.16 -18.57 15.08
C LYS A 28 -27.19 -17.57 15.62
N LEU A 29 -27.54 -17.61 16.91
CA LEU A 29 -28.42 -16.61 17.55
C LEU A 29 -27.73 -15.25 17.68
N LYS A 30 -26.43 -15.20 18.00
CA LYS A 30 -25.64 -13.96 17.96
C LYS A 30 -25.50 -13.40 16.55
N HIS A 31 -25.34 -14.24 15.52
CA HIS A 31 -25.29 -13.81 14.12
C HIS A 31 -26.65 -13.32 13.60
N LYS A 32 -27.75 -13.97 14.00
CA LYS A 32 -29.14 -13.58 13.65
C LYS A 32 -29.63 -12.35 14.42
N MET A 33 -29.06 -12.07 15.61
CA MET A 33 -29.28 -10.83 16.37
C MET A 33 -28.29 -9.70 15.97
N ALA A 34 -27.16 -10.01 15.33
CA ALA A 34 -26.16 -9.03 14.92
C ALA A 34 -26.54 -8.24 13.66
N GLY A 35 -27.49 -8.76 12.86
CA GLY A 35 -27.85 -8.22 11.55
C GLY A 35 -26.70 -8.35 10.55
N ASP A 36 -26.99 -8.83 9.33
CA ASP A 36 -25.97 -8.81 8.27
C ASP A 36 -25.60 -7.36 7.92
N PRO A 37 -24.31 -7.02 7.77
CA PRO A 37 -23.86 -5.66 7.56
C PRO A 37 -24.31 -5.14 6.18
N ARG A 38 -25.04 -4.02 6.17
CA ARG A 38 -25.44 -3.28 4.96
C ARG A 38 -24.54 -2.04 4.79
N GLY A 39 -24.03 -1.88 3.56
CA GLY A 39 -22.86 -1.06 3.23
C GLY A 39 -23.07 0.46 3.04
N MET A 40 -21.98 1.08 2.53
CA MET A 40 -21.76 2.51 2.28
C MET A 40 -22.83 3.17 1.39
N LEU A 41 -23.12 4.46 1.64
CA LEU A 41 -23.81 5.34 0.67
C LEU A 41 -22.78 6.15 -0.15
N PRO A 42 -23.04 6.40 -1.44
CA PRO A 42 -22.10 7.07 -2.35
C PRO A 42 -21.66 8.50 -1.96
N ALA A 43 -22.50 9.22 -1.23
CA ALA A 43 -22.24 10.61 -0.81
C ALA A 43 -21.29 10.74 0.40
N ASP A 44 -21.02 9.64 1.14
CA ASP A 44 -20.19 9.66 2.35
C ASP A 44 -18.83 8.94 2.17
N GLN A 45 -18.82 7.76 1.52
CA GLN A 45 -18.46 7.78 0.10
C GLN A 45 -17.38 8.80 -0.30
N GLN A 46 -17.96 9.81 -0.97
CA GLN A 46 -17.88 11.21 -0.61
C GLN A 46 -16.52 11.68 -0.03
N GLU A 47 -16.64 12.46 1.01
CA GLU A 47 -15.59 13.22 1.65
C GLU A 47 -14.44 12.39 2.27
N PHE A 48 -14.62 11.08 2.52
CA PHE A 48 -13.59 10.16 3.02
C PHE A 48 -12.37 10.04 2.09
N LEU A 49 -12.58 10.03 0.78
CA LEU A 49 -11.50 9.75 -0.18
C LEU A 49 -10.62 10.95 -0.47
N ASN A 50 -11.19 12.16 -0.36
CA ASN A 50 -10.48 13.41 -0.60
C ASN A 50 -9.39 13.64 0.45
N THR A 51 -9.63 13.25 1.70
CA THR A 51 -8.67 13.38 2.82
C THR A 51 -7.66 12.21 2.84
N TYR A 52 -8.06 11.05 2.35
CA TYR A 52 -7.22 9.85 2.25
C TYR A 52 -6.04 10.04 1.26
N ILE A 53 -6.25 10.81 0.19
CA ILE A 53 -5.25 11.12 -0.85
C ILE A 53 -4.07 11.95 -0.31
N ASP A 54 -4.36 12.95 0.54
CA ASP A 54 -3.33 13.78 1.17
C ASP A 54 -2.47 12.95 2.15
N SER A 55 -3.10 12.08 2.94
CA SER A 55 -2.39 11.19 3.88
C SER A 55 -1.57 10.09 3.20
N MET A 56 -1.94 9.69 1.97
CA MET A 56 -1.17 8.73 1.17
C MET A 56 -0.06 9.38 0.34
N GLY A 57 0.17 10.69 0.51
CA GLY A 57 1.12 11.45 -0.31
C GLY A 57 0.81 11.45 -1.81
N LEU A 58 -0.44 11.12 -2.19
CA LEU A 58 -0.90 11.09 -3.58
C LEU A 58 -1.26 12.48 -4.13
N ALA A 59 -1.23 13.51 -3.28
CA ALA A 59 -1.35 14.90 -3.70
C ALA A 59 -0.27 15.32 -4.71
N LYS A 60 0.86 14.62 -4.76
CA LYS A 60 1.93 14.80 -5.77
C LYS A 60 1.74 13.92 -7.02
N GLY A 61 0.58 13.27 -7.14
CA GLY A 61 0.31 12.20 -8.10
C GLY A 61 0.72 10.82 -7.58
N LEU A 62 0.13 9.79 -8.19
CA LEU A 62 0.56 8.41 -8.07
C LEU A 62 2.03 8.33 -8.46
N PRO A 63 2.86 7.84 -7.54
CA PRO A 63 4.26 7.63 -7.83
C PRO A 63 4.44 6.46 -8.82
N GLY A 64 5.47 6.54 -9.66
CA GLY A 64 5.79 5.49 -10.63
C GLY A 64 5.34 5.77 -12.07
N ALA A 65 4.70 6.91 -12.34
CA ALA A 65 4.38 7.35 -13.72
C ALA A 65 5.62 7.36 -14.64
N GLU A 66 6.78 7.64 -14.06
CA GLU A 66 8.08 7.71 -14.77
C GLU A 66 8.78 6.34 -14.85
N ALA A 67 8.31 5.29 -14.17
CA ALA A 67 9.03 4.02 -14.08
C ALA A 67 9.20 3.34 -15.45
N PHE A 68 8.17 3.39 -16.30
CA PHE A 68 8.27 2.87 -17.68
C PHE A 68 9.21 3.74 -18.52
N ASN A 69 9.15 5.06 -18.39
CA ASN A 69 10.06 5.98 -19.11
C ASN A 69 11.51 5.74 -18.71
N ALA A 70 11.78 5.58 -17.41
CA ALA A 70 13.11 5.25 -16.90
C ALA A 70 13.66 3.93 -17.45
N TYR A 71 12.78 2.93 -17.65
CA TYR A 71 13.13 1.71 -18.38
C TYR A 71 13.53 2.02 -19.84
N VAL A 72 12.68 2.73 -20.58
CA VAL A 72 12.94 3.07 -21.99
C VAL A 72 14.21 3.91 -22.15
N ASP A 73 14.50 4.78 -21.18
CA ASP A 73 15.69 5.64 -21.17
C ASP A 73 16.96 4.86 -20.83
N GLY A 74 16.88 3.94 -19.88
CA GLY A 74 18.00 3.18 -19.34
C GLY A 74 18.42 1.94 -20.13
N ARG A 75 17.64 1.50 -21.11
CA ARG A 75 17.94 0.31 -21.91
C ARG A 75 19.17 0.45 -22.81
N ILE A 76 19.77 -0.67 -23.21
CA ILE A 76 20.74 -0.68 -24.32
C ILE A 76 19.99 -0.42 -25.63
N LYS A 77 20.40 0.60 -26.38
CA LYS A 77 19.70 1.05 -27.61
C LYS A 77 20.48 0.79 -28.89
N ASN A 78 21.79 0.60 -28.78
CA ASN A 78 22.70 0.58 -29.91
C ASN A 78 24.05 -0.08 -29.54
N ALA A 79 25.00 -0.04 -30.47
CA ALA A 79 26.33 -0.63 -30.32
C ALA A 79 27.14 -0.07 -29.14
N ASP A 80 26.87 1.15 -28.66
CA ASP A 80 27.64 1.75 -27.57
C ASP A 80 27.44 0.99 -26.25
N GLY A 81 26.26 0.39 -26.04
CA GLY A 81 26.02 -0.46 -24.86
C GLY A 81 26.81 -1.76 -24.86
N PHE A 82 27.41 -2.13 -25.99
CA PHE A 82 28.30 -3.29 -26.13
C PHE A 82 29.75 -2.90 -26.35
N ALA A 83 30.09 -1.60 -26.31
CA ALA A 83 31.40 -1.11 -26.69
C ALA A 83 32.55 -1.72 -25.87
N ALA A 84 32.29 -2.15 -24.63
CA ALA A 84 33.28 -2.75 -23.73
C ALA A 84 33.50 -4.26 -23.92
N ILE A 85 32.71 -4.94 -24.76
CA ILE A 85 32.88 -6.38 -25.02
C ILE A 85 34.20 -6.61 -25.76
N LYS A 86 34.98 -7.60 -25.34
CA LYS A 86 36.26 -7.93 -25.96
C LYS A 86 36.07 -8.83 -27.18
N VAL A 87 36.84 -8.53 -28.24
CA VAL A 87 36.91 -9.28 -29.49
C VAL A 87 38.39 -9.46 -29.85
N GLY A 88 38.99 -10.55 -29.37
CA GLY A 88 40.44 -10.74 -29.38
C GLY A 88 41.14 -9.76 -28.44
N ASP A 89 42.11 -9.00 -28.96
CA ASP A 89 42.90 -8.03 -28.18
C ASP A 89 42.26 -6.64 -28.06
N GLN A 90 41.16 -6.39 -28.77
CA GLN A 90 40.46 -5.10 -28.81
C GLN A 90 39.05 -5.22 -28.27
N THR A 91 38.44 -4.10 -27.89
CA THR A 91 37.00 -4.05 -27.61
C THR A 91 36.18 -3.85 -28.90
N LEU A 92 34.89 -4.20 -28.88
CA LEU A 92 33.98 -3.96 -30.00
C LEU A 92 33.94 -2.47 -30.36
N GLY A 93 33.91 -1.59 -29.36
CA GLY A 93 33.92 -0.14 -29.57
C GLY A 93 35.17 0.35 -30.28
N GLU A 94 36.35 -0.13 -29.86
CA GLU A 94 37.63 0.20 -30.50
C GLU A 94 37.70 -0.32 -31.93
N ARG A 95 37.26 -1.56 -32.16
CA ARG A 95 37.28 -2.17 -33.49
C ARG A 95 36.33 -1.45 -34.46
N LEU A 96 35.10 -1.16 -34.03
CA LEU A 96 34.14 -0.40 -34.83
C LEU A 96 34.63 1.02 -35.12
N LYS A 97 35.32 1.66 -34.17
CA LYS A 97 35.92 2.97 -34.38
C LYS A 97 37.06 2.90 -35.40
N ALA A 98 37.97 1.94 -35.26
CA ALA A 98 39.09 1.74 -36.17
C ALA A 98 38.60 1.48 -37.61
N ALA A 99 37.58 0.63 -37.78
CA ALA A 99 36.97 0.37 -39.09
C ALA A 99 36.28 1.61 -39.67
N ALA A 100 35.57 2.40 -38.86
CA ALA A 100 34.94 3.64 -39.30
C ALA A 100 35.94 4.74 -39.71
N GLU A 101 37.15 4.72 -39.18
CA GLU A 101 38.24 5.65 -39.50
C GLU A 101 39.20 5.10 -40.58
N HIS A 102 38.95 3.89 -41.09
CA HIS A 102 39.80 3.24 -42.07
C HIS A 102 39.73 3.93 -43.45
N THR A 103 40.81 3.84 -44.24
CA THR A 103 40.84 4.45 -45.59
C THR A 103 40.03 3.66 -46.61
N ASP A 104 39.83 2.37 -46.38
CA ASP A 104 39.06 1.46 -47.22
C ASP A 104 37.54 1.65 -47.01
N GLU A 105 36.81 1.87 -48.11
CA GLU A 105 35.37 2.14 -48.10
C GLU A 105 34.52 0.97 -47.56
N PRO A 106 34.75 -0.30 -47.96
CA PRO A 106 34.02 -1.44 -47.43
C PRO A 106 34.13 -1.61 -45.91
N GLN A 107 35.28 -1.25 -45.30
CA GLN A 107 35.42 -1.32 -43.84
C GLN A 107 34.58 -0.25 -43.12
N ARG A 108 34.56 0.97 -43.66
CA ARG A 108 33.75 2.06 -43.12
C ARG A 108 32.25 1.75 -43.22
N ASP A 109 31.83 1.24 -44.38
CA ASP A 109 30.45 0.84 -44.63
C ASP A 109 30.04 -0.35 -43.74
N ALA A 110 30.91 -1.35 -43.59
CA ALA A 110 30.66 -2.47 -42.69
C ALA A 110 30.50 -2.01 -41.24
N ALA A 111 31.34 -1.10 -40.75
CA ALA A 111 31.22 -0.55 -39.41
C ALA A 111 29.88 0.19 -39.20
N ALA A 112 29.44 0.98 -40.19
CA ALA A 112 28.15 1.66 -40.16
C ALA A 112 26.97 0.67 -40.21
N ALA A 113 27.08 -0.38 -41.03
CA ALA A 113 26.07 -1.43 -41.16
C ALA A 113 25.94 -2.26 -39.88
N ILE A 114 27.05 -2.57 -39.19
CA ILE A 114 27.01 -3.25 -37.89
C ILE A 114 26.32 -2.38 -36.84
N LYS A 115 26.68 -1.10 -36.74
CA LYS A 115 26.02 -0.18 -35.79
C LYS A 115 24.52 -0.10 -36.04
N THR A 116 24.13 0.04 -37.31
CA THR A 116 22.72 0.08 -37.75
C THR A 116 22.01 -1.23 -37.47
N GLY A 117 22.66 -2.38 -37.71
CA GLY A 117 22.10 -3.70 -37.47
C GLY A 117 21.81 -3.94 -35.99
N ILE A 118 22.71 -3.53 -35.10
CA ILE A 118 22.50 -3.59 -33.64
C ILE A 118 21.38 -2.64 -33.21
N GLU A 119 21.39 -1.39 -33.69
CA GLU A 119 20.33 -0.42 -33.38
C GLU A 119 18.95 -0.90 -33.83
N GLN A 120 18.85 -1.54 -35.00
CA GLN A 120 17.61 -2.13 -35.48
C GLN A 120 17.16 -3.33 -34.65
N ALA A 121 18.09 -4.22 -34.27
CA ALA A 121 17.80 -5.38 -33.42
C ALA A 121 17.32 -4.95 -32.03
N LEU A 122 17.79 -3.80 -31.56
CA LEU A 122 17.42 -3.20 -30.29
C LEU A 122 16.43 -2.04 -30.45
N ALA A 123 15.69 -1.97 -31.56
CA ALA A 123 14.68 -0.94 -31.73
C ALA A 123 13.54 -1.15 -30.73
N LEU A 124 12.99 -0.06 -30.19
CA LEU A 124 11.80 -0.17 -29.35
C LEU A 124 10.63 -0.60 -30.23
N HIS A 125 9.98 -1.71 -29.89
CA HIS A 125 8.85 -2.20 -30.68
C HIS A 125 7.63 -1.29 -30.49
N GLY A 126 6.79 -1.21 -31.53
CA GLY A 126 5.56 -0.40 -31.51
C GLY A 126 4.58 -0.84 -30.43
N THR A 127 4.55 -2.14 -30.12
CA THR A 127 3.77 -2.73 -29.01
C THR A 127 4.26 -2.21 -27.65
N THR A 128 5.57 -2.16 -27.43
CA THR A 128 6.19 -1.64 -26.21
C THR A 128 5.96 -0.13 -26.06
N THR A 129 6.07 0.62 -27.15
CA THR A 129 5.76 2.06 -27.18
C THR A 129 4.29 2.31 -26.82
N ALA A 130 3.36 1.56 -27.43
CA ALA A 130 1.94 1.67 -27.10
C ALA A 130 1.65 1.28 -25.64
N ALA A 131 2.36 0.28 -25.09
CA ALA A 131 2.25 -0.10 -23.69
C ALA A 131 2.77 0.99 -22.74
N GLN A 132 3.87 1.66 -23.09
CA GLN A 132 4.41 2.81 -22.36
C GLN A 132 3.40 3.96 -22.32
N GLU A 133 2.85 4.34 -23.47
CA GLU A 133 1.83 5.39 -23.57
C GLU A 133 0.56 5.03 -22.78
N THR A 134 0.11 3.77 -22.89
CA THR A 134 -1.05 3.25 -22.15
C THR A 134 -0.79 3.30 -20.64
N PHE A 135 0.40 2.92 -20.20
CA PHE A 135 0.80 3.00 -18.79
C PHE A 135 0.74 4.45 -18.28
N ALA A 136 1.38 5.38 -19.00
CA ALA A 136 1.39 6.79 -18.65
C ALA A 136 -0.03 7.37 -18.59
N ALA A 137 -0.88 7.06 -19.59
CA ALA A 137 -2.26 7.50 -19.65
C ALA A 137 -3.09 6.97 -18.48
N LYS A 138 -2.99 5.66 -18.16
CA LYS A 138 -3.72 5.06 -17.03
C LYS A 138 -3.31 5.69 -15.69
N VAL A 139 -2.01 5.91 -15.47
CA VAL A 139 -1.53 6.53 -14.23
C VAL A 139 -1.98 7.99 -14.13
N ALA A 140 -1.86 8.76 -15.21
CA ALA A 140 -2.29 10.16 -15.25
C ALA A 140 -3.80 10.29 -15.02
N GLU A 141 -4.59 9.40 -15.62
CA GLU A 141 -6.02 9.37 -15.41
C GLU A 141 -6.39 9.06 -13.96
N ILE A 142 -5.76 8.04 -13.36
CA ILE A 142 -6.02 7.75 -11.95
C ILE A 142 -5.63 8.96 -11.10
N ASN A 143 -4.51 9.63 -11.39
CA ASN A 143 -4.11 10.86 -10.68
C ASN A 143 -5.15 11.95 -10.74
N GLN A 144 -5.69 12.18 -11.94
CA GLN A 144 -6.75 13.17 -12.13
C GLN A 144 -8.03 12.76 -11.38
N ALA A 145 -8.40 11.49 -11.45
CA ALA A 145 -9.60 10.98 -10.81
C ALA A 145 -9.47 11.10 -9.28
N ILE A 146 -8.39 10.59 -8.69
CA ILE A 146 -8.20 10.69 -7.24
C ILE A 146 -8.12 12.14 -6.80
N ALA A 147 -7.39 13.01 -7.50
CA ALA A 147 -7.31 14.43 -7.13
C ALA A 147 -8.68 15.14 -7.13
N ASP A 148 -9.68 14.60 -7.83
CA ASP A 148 -11.02 15.15 -7.84
C ASP A 148 -11.79 14.80 -6.57
N PRO A 149 -12.24 15.83 -5.83
CA PRO A 149 -13.02 15.64 -4.63
C PRO A 149 -14.36 14.94 -4.80
N ALA A 150 -14.81 14.55 -6.00
CA ALA A 150 -16.05 13.83 -6.25
C ALA A 150 -15.82 12.35 -6.58
N PHE A 151 -14.59 11.93 -6.93
CA PHE A 151 -14.32 10.55 -7.34
C PHE A 151 -14.30 9.58 -6.17
N ARG A 152 -15.09 8.50 -6.27
CA ARG A 152 -15.23 7.48 -5.22
C ARG A 152 -14.63 6.15 -5.59
N TYR A 153 -13.79 5.62 -4.71
CA TYR A 153 -13.04 4.41 -4.91
C TYR A 153 -12.71 3.74 -3.58
N ASP A 154 -12.53 2.42 -3.59
CA ASP A 154 -11.97 1.72 -2.45
C ASP A 154 -10.43 1.76 -2.52
N PRO A 155 -9.72 2.13 -1.44
CA PRO A 155 -8.27 2.13 -1.41
C PRO A 155 -7.60 0.81 -1.76
N ALA A 156 -8.17 -0.32 -1.32
CA ALA A 156 -7.62 -1.63 -1.68
C ALA A 156 -7.79 -1.86 -3.19
N GLY A 157 -8.96 -1.51 -3.75
CA GLY A 157 -9.20 -1.51 -5.19
C GLY A 157 -8.19 -0.66 -5.99
N LEU A 158 -7.82 0.53 -5.50
CA LEU A 158 -6.77 1.35 -6.13
C LEU A 158 -5.43 0.60 -6.16
N VAL A 159 -5.00 0.05 -5.03
CA VAL A 159 -3.73 -0.69 -4.95
C VAL A 159 -3.75 -1.91 -5.85
N SER A 160 -4.85 -2.67 -5.88
CA SER A 160 -5.05 -3.80 -6.79
C SER A 160 -4.96 -3.35 -8.25
N ARG A 161 -5.56 -2.21 -8.61
CA ARG A 161 -5.48 -1.68 -9.97
C ARG A 161 -4.06 -1.30 -10.37
N LEU A 162 -3.29 -0.69 -9.47
CA LEU A 162 -1.88 -0.36 -9.72
C LEU A 162 -1.02 -1.62 -9.89
N HIS A 163 -1.32 -2.71 -9.16
CA HIS A 163 -0.70 -4.01 -9.40
C HIS A 163 -0.98 -4.54 -10.81
N VAL A 164 -2.22 -4.41 -11.30
CA VAL A 164 -2.57 -4.79 -12.68
C VAL A 164 -1.78 -3.96 -13.69
N ILE A 165 -1.76 -2.63 -13.53
CA ILE A 165 -1.01 -1.72 -14.42
C ILE A 165 0.48 -2.06 -14.43
N ARG A 166 1.08 -2.31 -13.25
CA ARG A 166 2.47 -2.76 -13.11
C ARG A 166 2.71 -4.07 -13.88
N ASN A 167 1.83 -5.05 -13.71
CA ASN A 167 2.00 -6.37 -14.34
C ASN A 167 1.83 -6.31 -15.87
N GLU A 168 0.91 -5.49 -16.37
CA GLU A 168 0.78 -5.22 -17.82
C GLU A 168 2.06 -4.61 -18.39
N ALA A 169 2.61 -3.58 -17.72
CA ALA A 169 3.87 -2.97 -18.12
C ALA A 169 5.05 -3.95 -18.06
N ARG A 170 5.17 -4.71 -16.96
CA ARG A 170 6.17 -5.78 -16.82
C ARG A 170 6.10 -6.79 -17.95
N SER A 171 4.89 -7.20 -18.34
CA SER A 171 4.69 -8.12 -19.46
C SER A 171 5.20 -7.54 -20.77
N ALA A 172 4.89 -6.27 -21.06
CA ALA A 172 5.38 -5.61 -22.27
C ALA A 172 6.91 -5.48 -22.30
N ILE A 173 7.53 -5.15 -21.16
CA ILE A 173 8.99 -5.10 -21.01
C ILE A 173 9.61 -6.48 -21.30
N ASN A 174 9.07 -7.55 -20.72
CA ASN A 174 9.56 -8.91 -20.99
C ASN A 174 9.43 -9.30 -22.46
N THR A 175 8.30 -8.96 -23.11
CA THR A 175 8.12 -9.21 -24.55
C THR A 175 9.17 -8.45 -25.37
N GLN A 176 9.43 -7.17 -25.06
CA GLN A 176 10.51 -6.42 -25.69
C GLN A 176 11.87 -7.11 -25.51
N HIS A 177 12.18 -7.58 -24.29
CA HIS A 177 13.44 -8.27 -23.98
C HIS A 177 13.61 -9.57 -24.79
N GLU A 178 12.53 -10.35 -24.94
CA GLU A 178 12.52 -11.57 -25.76
C GLU A 178 12.72 -11.25 -27.25
N GLU A 179 12.03 -10.22 -27.76
CA GLU A 179 12.13 -9.77 -29.15
C GLU A 179 13.53 -9.23 -29.47
N GLU A 180 14.14 -8.44 -28.59
CA GLU A 180 15.51 -7.93 -28.75
C GLU A 180 16.55 -9.06 -28.80
N LEU A 181 16.40 -10.08 -27.94
CA LEU A 181 17.30 -11.24 -27.96
C LEU A 181 17.15 -12.05 -29.25
N HIS A 182 15.93 -12.27 -29.70
CA HIS A 182 15.67 -12.98 -30.95
C HIS A 182 16.21 -12.19 -32.15
N ALA A 183 15.89 -10.90 -32.24
CA ALA A 183 16.33 -10.04 -33.33
C ALA A 183 17.86 -9.91 -33.36
N LEU A 184 18.52 -9.87 -32.20
CA LEU A 184 19.97 -9.88 -32.12
C LEU A 184 20.55 -11.22 -32.61
N ALA A 185 20.01 -12.35 -32.15
CA ALA A 185 20.46 -13.67 -32.60
C ALA A 185 20.29 -13.85 -34.11
N ASP A 186 19.20 -13.36 -34.69
CA ASP A 186 18.96 -13.39 -36.15
C ASP A 186 20.02 -12.61 -36.92
N LYS A 187 20.57 -11.51 -36.37
CA LYS A 187 21.69 -10.79 -36.99
C LYS A 187 22.96 -11.64 -37.05
N PHE A 188 23.15 -12.61 -36.17
CA PHE A 188 24.32 -13.49 -36.16
C PHE A 188 24.13 -14.79 -36.94
N ALA A 189 22.94 -15.03 -37.51
CA ALA A 189 22.64 -16.24 -38.27
C ALA A 189 23.62 -16.43 -39.45
N GLU A 190 23.93 -17.71 -39.75
CA GLU A 190 24.79 -18.06 -40.89
C GLU A 190 24.24 -17.48 -42.20
N GLY A 191 25.14 -16.88 -42.99
CA GLY A 191 24.78 -16.26 -44.27
C GLY A 191 24.07 -14.91 -44.18
N SER A 192 23.95 -14.31 -42.99
CA SER A 192 23.42 -12.95 -42.84
C SER A 192 24.43 -11.89 -43.30
N ASP A 193 23.93 -10.79 -43.88
CA ASP A 193 24.77 -9.63 -44.27
C ASP A 193 25.54 -9.04 -43.09
N PHE A 194 24.94 -9.08 -41.90
CA PHE A 194 25.57 -8.59 -40.67
C PHE A 194 26.81 -9.40 -40.30
N ARG A 195 26.76 -10.74 -40.43
CA ARG A 195 27.94 -11.60 -40.24
C ARG A 195 29.04 -11.28 -41.25
N ALA A 196 28.68 -11.11 -42.53
CA ALA A 196 29.64 -10.73 -43.57
C ALA A 196 30.30 -9.35 -43.30
N HIS A 197 29.57 -8.41 -42.69
CA HIS A 197 30.15 -7.14 -42.25
C HIS A 197 31.13 -7.31 -41.08
N LEU A 198 30.87 -8.21 -40.14
CA LEU A 198 31.82 -8.53 -39.06
C LEU A 198 33.11 -9.15 -39.62
N GLU A 199 33.00 -10.04 -40.61
CA GLU A 199 34.15 -10.60 -41.33
C GLU A 199 34.94 -9.51 -42.07
N THR A 200 34.25 -8.54 -42.67
CA THR A 200 34.87 -7.41 -43.40
C THR A 200 35.73 -6.54 -42.48
N ILE A 201 35.37 -6.41 -41.19
CA ILE A 201 36.20 -5.73 -40.17
C ILE A 201 37.22 -6.65 -39.48
N GLY A 202 37.50 -7.80 -40.11
CA GLY A 202 38.57 -8.73 -39.74
C GLY A 202 38.24 -9.63 -38.56
N MET A 203 36.96 -9.94 -38.31
CA MET A 203 36.59 -10.96 -37.33
C MET A 203 36.52 -12.34 -37.99
N ASP A 204 37.10 -13.34 -37.35
CA ASP A 204 36.94 -14.74 -37.74
C ASP A 204 35.68 -15.36 -37.12
N ASP A 205 35.31 -16.57 -37.57
CA ASP A 205 34.09 -17.26 -37.11
C ASP A 205 34.06 -17.47 -35.58
N GLU A 206 35.21 -17.82 -34.98
CA GLU A 206 35.32 -18.03 -33.53
C GLU A 206 35.07 -16.72 -32.76
N GLN A 207 35.62 -15.60 -33.24
CA GLN A 207 35.40 -14.27 -32.67
C GLN A 207 33.95 -13.81 -32.82
N ILE A 208 33.29 -14.13 -33.95
CA ILE A 208 31.88 -13.78 -34.18
C ILE A 208 30.97 -14.56 -33.25
N GLU A 209 31.17 -15.87 -33.10
CA GLU A 209 30.39 -16.71 -32.18
C GLU A 209 30.57 -16.26 -30.73
N GLN A 210 31.80 -15.94 -30.32
CA GLN A 210 32.08 -15.44 -28.99
C GLN A 210 31.45 -14.05 -28.77
N LEU A 211 31.52 -13.15 -29.76
CA LEU A 211 30.86 -11.84 -29.69
C LEU A 211 29.34 -12.00 -29.54
N GLN A 212 28.70 -12.88 -30.31
CA GLN A 212 27.26 -13.16 -30.17
C GLN A 212 26.93 -13.55 -28.73
N LYS A 213 27.65 -14.54 -28.19
CA LYS A 213 27.42 -15.05 -26.84
C LYS A 213 27.61 -13.97 -25.77
N ASP A 214 28.64 -13.14 -25.91
CA ASP A 214 28.92 -12.07 -24.96
C ASP A 214 27.89 -10.94 -25.06
N MET A 215 27.43 -10.58 -26.27
CA MET A 215 26.36 -9.60 -26.46
C MET A 215 25.04 -10.11 -25.88
N GLU A 216 24.65 -11.36 -26.14
CA GLU A 216 23.45 -11.96 -25.56
C GLU A 216 23.53 -12.01 -24.03
N THR A 217 24.70 -12.35 -23.47
CA THR A 217 24.92 -12.38 -22.02
C THR A 217 24.78 -10.99 -21.42
N SER A 218 25.47 -10.00 -22.00
CA SER A 218 25.40 -8.60 -21.56
C SER A 218 23.99 -8.03 -21.68
N LEU A 219 23.26 -8.40 -22.74
CA LEU A 219 21.89 -7.95 -22.95
C LEU A 219 20.94 -8.56 -21.92
N LYS A 220 21.03 -9.87 -21.66
CA LYS A 220 20.27 -10.56 -20.59
C LYS A 220 20.54 -9.95 -19.20
N GLU A 221 21.79 -9.62 -18.89
CA GLU A 221 22.13 -8.94 -17.64
C GLU A 221 21.54 -7.53 -17.56
N SER A 222 21.54 -6.77 -18.66
CA SER A 222 20.89 -5.45 -18.73
C SER A 222 19.39 -5.57 -18.51
N HIS A 223 18.72 -6.48 -19.24
CA HIS A 223 17.29 -6.78 -19.12
C HIS A 223 16.89 -7.08 -17.67
N GLN A 224 17.66 -7.91 -16.96
CA GLN A 224 17.42 -8.21 -15.56
C GLN A 224 17.53 -6.97 -14.66
N LYS A 225 18.57 -6.14 -14.86
CA LYS A 225 18.78 -4.90 -14.09
C LYS A 225 17.66 -3.89 -14.33
N GLU A 226 17.27 -3.70 -15.59
CA GLU A 226 16.18 -2.83 -16.03
C GLU A 226 14.85 -3.25 -15.40
N LEU A 227 14.51 -4.54 -15.49
CA LEU A 227 13.27 -5.07 -14.90
C LEU A 227 13.27 -4.96 -13.38
N ALA A 228 14.41 -5.23 -12.73
CA ALA A 228 14.55 -5.08 -11.28
C ALA A 228 14.42 -3.60 -10.85
N ALA A 229 14.95 -2.66 -11.61
CA ALA A 229 14.80 -1.23 -11.35
C ALA A 229 13.34 -0.77 -11.51
N PHE A 230 12.64 -1.25 -12.54
CA PHE A 230 11.21 -1.03 -12.74
C PHE A 230 10.39 -1.60 -11.57
N ASP A 231 10.60 -2.88 -11.22
CA ASP A 231 9.91 -3.56 -10.13
C ASP A 231 10.16 -2.87 -8.78
N LYS A 232 11.41 -2.50 -8.49
CA LYS A 232 11.78 -1.78 -7.26
C LYS A 232 11.00 -0.48 -7.15
N THR A 233 11.04 0.33 -8.21
CA THR A 233 10.34 1.62 -8.25
C THR A 233 8.85 1.46 -8.01
N MET A 234 8.20 0.46 -8.62
CA MET A 234 6.76 0.23 -8.42
C MET A 234 6.45 -0.37 -7.04
N ASN A 235 7.26 -1.30 -6.55
CA ASN A 235 7.03 -2.02 -5.29
C ASN A 235 7.24 -1.14 -4.07
N GLU A 236 8.29 -0.31 -4.04
CA GLU A 236 8.53 0.63 -2.93
C GLU A 236 7.32 1.54 -2.74
N ARG A 237 6.69 1.95 -3.84
CA ARG A 237 5.53 2.84 -3.84
C ARG A 237 4.25 2.14 -3.43
N LEU A 238 3.97 0.96 -3.98
CA LEU A 238 2.84 0.13 -3.56
C LEU A 238 2.93 -0.23 -2.07
N THR A 239 4.14 -0.52 -1.59
CA THR A 239 4.40 -0.78 -0.17
C THR A 239 4.09 0.44 0.69
N LYS A 240 4.52 1.65 0.27
CA LYS A 240 4.20 2.90 0.97
C LYS A 240 2.70 3.14 1.05
N MET A 241 1.96 2.92 -0.05
CA MET A 241 0.50 3.04 -0.06
C MET A 241 -0.17 2.02 0.88
N HIS A 242 0.30 0.78 0.92
CA HIS A 242 -0.18 -0.21 1.89
C HIS A 242 0.09 0.23 3.34
N GLN A 243 1.27 0.79 3.61
CA GLN A 243 1.63 1.26 4.94
C GLN A 243 0.75 2.44 5.37
N GLU A 244 0.52 3.41 4.48
CA GLU A 244 -0.35 4.56 4.76
C GLU A 244 -1.81 4.12 4.97
N ALA A 245 -2.30 3.18 4.15
CA ALA A 245 -3.60 2.55 4.35
C ALA A 245 -3.71 1.86 5.72
N GLN A 246 -2.64 1.18 6.16
CA GLN A 246 -2.60 0.52 7.46
C GLN A 246 -2.57 1.55 8.60
N ASN A 247 -1.76 2.60 8.51
CA ASN A 247 -1.70 3.66 9.51
C ASN A 247 -3.07 4.31 9.72
N GLU A 248 -3.81 4.54 8.62
CA GLU A 248 -5.15 5.10 8.66
C GLU A 248 -6.17 4.14 9.30
N ARG A 249 -6.09 2.84 8.99
CA ARG A 249 -6.90 1.81 9.67
C ARG A 249 -6.63 1.79 11.17
N ASP A 250 -5.36 1.86 11.56
CA ASP A 250 -4.94 1.88 12.97
C ASP A 250 -5.47 3.14 13.67
N ARG A 251 -5.42 4.31 13.02
CA ARG A 251 -6.01 5.57 13.51
C ARG A 251 -7.52 5.45 13.72
N ILE A 252 -8.27 4.96 12.74
CA ILE A 252 -9.72 4.77 12.86
C ILE A 252 -10.02 3.77 13.97
N HIS A 253 -9.25 2.68 14.07
CA HIS A 253 -9.46 1.65 15.07
C HIS A 253 -9.31 2.21 16.49
N ILE A 254 -8.24 2.96 16.77
CA ILE A 254 -8.05 3.52 18.12
C ILE A 254 -9.08 4.60 18.44
N LEU A 255 -9.46 5.47 17.48
CA LEU A 255 -10.51 6.47 17.69
C LEU A 255 -11.87 5.80 17.95
N ALA A 256 -12.19 4.72 17.24
CA ALA A 256 -13.39 3.92 17.48
C ALA A 256 -13.36 3.30 18.87
N ALA A 257 -12.24 2.68 19.27
CA ALA A 257 -12.08 2.08 20.58
C ALA A 257 -12.26 3.13 21.70
N MET A 258 -11.67 4.31 21.55
CA MET A 258 -11.84 5.42 22.50
C MET A 258 -13.28 5.91 22.56
N TYR A 259 -13.92 6.11 21.41
CA TYR A 259 -15.30 6.58 21.33
C TYR A 259 -16.30 5.64 21.99
N GLU A 260 -16.15 4.34 21.76
CA GLU A 260 -17.07 3.33 22.28
C GLU A 260 -16.92 3.13 23.78
N ASN A 261 -15.68 3.14 24.28
CA ASN A 261 -15.38 2.73 25.65
C ASN A 261 -15.16 3.91 26.62
N ASN A 262 -14.97 5.13 26.12
CA ASN A 262 -14.68 6.30 26.93
C ASN A 262 -15.64 7.46 26.60
N ALA A 263 -16.45 7.87 27.59
CA ALA A 263 -17.44 8.93 27.44
C ALA A 263 -16.81 10.34 27.25
N THR A 264 -15.67 10.60 27.88
CA THR A 264 -14.91 11.85 27.68
C THR A 264 -14.40 11.93 26.24
N MET A 265 -13.77 10.86 25.75
CA MET A 265 -13.28 10.81 24.37
C MET A 265 -14.43 10.89 23.37
N ARG A 266 -15.56 10.23 23.66
CA ARG A 266 -16.78 10.36 22.86
C ARG A 266 -17.20 11.81 22.67
N ARG A 267 -17.23 12.58 23.76
CA ARG A 267 -17.59 14.01 23.73
C ARG A 267 -16.58 14.82 22.92
N ILE A 268 -15.28 14.64 23.18
CA ILE A 268 -14.20 15.38 22.48
C ILE A 268 -14.25 15.11 20.98
N ILE A 269 -14.39 13.84 20.59
CA ILE A 269 -14.46 13.45 19.18
C ILE A 269 -15.73 14.04 18.54
N ASN A 270 -16.89 14.01 19.22
CA ASN A 270 -18.10 14.67 18.73
C ASN A 270 -17.88 16.17 18.49
N GLU A 271 -17.26 16.88 19.44
CA GLU A 271 -16.97 18.30 19.32
C GLU A 271 -16.03 18.60 18.13
N LEU A 272 -15.01 17.77 17.91
CA LEU A 272 -14.10 17.90 16.76
C LEU A 272 -14.80 17.58 15.44
N ALA A 273 -15.62 16.54 15.39
CA ALA A 273 -16.41 16.18 14.22
C ALA A 273 -17.35 17.32 13.83
N ASP A 274 -18.04 17.92 14.80
CA ASP A 274 -18.94 19.05 14.58
C ASP A 274 -18.20 20.32 14.15
N LYS A 275 -16.96 20.55 14.64
CA LYS A 275 -16.10 21.63 14.14
C LYS A 275 -15.69 21.40 12.69
N ASN A 276 -15.32 20.17 12.33
CA ASN A 276 -14.89 19.81 10.99
C ASN A 276 -16.04 19.82 9.97
N ARG A 277 -17.27 19.51 10.39
CA ARG A 277 -18.49 19.53 9.55
C ARG A 277 -19.00 20.93 9.20
N LYS A 278 -18.57 21.98 9.93
CA LYS A 278 -19.03 23.35 9.64
C LYS A 278 -18.23 23.90 8.46
N PRO A 279 -18.86 24.17 7.29
CA PRO A 279 -18.14 24.68 6.14
C PRO A 279 -17.50 26.03 6.50
N LYS A 280 -16.19 26.14 6.27
CA LYS A 280 -15.47 27.42 6.35
C LYS A 280 -15.86 28.29 5.15
N GLY A 281 -17.01 28.95 5.27
CA GLY A 281 -17.44 30.01 4.35
C GLY A 281 -18.19 29.52 3.11
N THR A 282 -19.37 30.12 2.92
CA THR A 282 -20.27 30.10 1.74
C THR A 282 -21.08 28.81 1.47
N GLY A 283 -22.41 28.98 1.49
CA GLY A 283 -23.39 28.02 1.00
C GLY A 283 -23.99 27.12 2.08
N GLY A 284 -25.10 27.56 2.68
CA GLY A 284 -25.86 26.74 3.62
C GLY A 284 -26.43 25.49 2.95
N ILE A 285 -25.79 24.34 3.19
CA ILE A 285 -26.40 23.04 2.99
C ILE A 285 -27.10 22.70 4.31
N THR A 286 -28.43 22.78 4.31
CA THR A 286 -29.25 22.27 5.41
C THR A 286 -29.49 20.78 5.14
N LEU A 287 -28.79 19.91 5.86
CA LEU A 287 -29.05 18.48 5.84
C LEU A 287 -30.09 18.14 6.92
N SER A 288 -31.28 17.74 6.46
CA SER A 288 -32.31 17.12 7.27
C SER A 288 -31.83 15.74 7.72
N LEU A 289 -31.58 15.58 9.03
CA LEU A 289 -31.41 14.28 9.66
C LEU A 289 -32.78 13.61 9.77
N GLU A 290 -33.19 12.92 8.70
CA GLU A 290 -34.16 11.85 8.89
C GLU A 290 -33.47 10.69 9.59
N THR A 291 -34.01 10.31 10.74
CA THR A 291 -33.57 9.20 11.59
C THR A 291 -33.62 7.90 10.80
N SER A 292 -32.51 7.51 10.18
CA SER A 292 -32.28 6.12 9.77
C SER A 292 -31.75 5.35 10.97
N ASP A 293 -32.36 4.21 11.29
CA ASP A 293 -32.12 3.35 12.46
C ASP A 293 -30.71 2.68 12.55
N ASP A 294 -29.68 3.25 11.92
CA ASP A 294 -28.35 2.63 11.82
C ASP A 294 -27.29 3.37 12.64
N GLU A 295 -27.26 3.06 13.94
CA GLU A 295 -26.39 3.64 14.96
C GLU A 295 -24.87 3.43 14.68
N LYS A 296 -24.52 2.42 13.86
CA LYS A 296 -23.12 2.16 13.45
C LYS A 296 -22.64 3.12 12.35
N ARG A 297 -23.55 3.67 11.53
CA ARG A 297 -23.24 4.71 10.54
C ARG A 297 -22.82 6.03 11.20
N LEU A 298 -23.49 6.41 12.28
CA LEU A 298 -23.19 7.65 13.02
C LEU A 298 -21.78 7.68 13.62
N LYS A 299 -21.21 6.54 14.03
CA LYS A 299 -19.90 6.47 14.69
C LYS A 299 -18.71 6.56 13.72
N LYS A 300 -18.84 6.08 12.47
CA LYS A 300 -17.73 6.08 11.50
C LYS A 300 -17.58 7.41 10.73
N VAL A 301 -18.68 8.13 10.50
CA VAL A 301 -18.71 9.53 9.99
C VAL A 301 -18.12 10.51 11.01
N LEU A 302 -17.86 10.05 12.23
CA LEU A 302 -17.40 10.90 13.31
C LEU A 302 -15.89 11.12 13.31
N PHE A 303 -15.09 10.09 13.00
CA PHE A 303 -13.62 10.15 13.12
C PHE A 303 -12.93 10.82 11.93
N GLN A 304 -13.72 11.35 10.99
CA GLN A 304 -13.24 11.95 9.77
C GLN A 304 -12.59 13.32 10.04
N GLY A 305 -11.40 13.54 9.47
CA GLY A 305 -10.62 14.77 9.66
C GLY A 305 -10.13 14.97 11.09
N ILE A 306 -10.25 13.96 11.95
CA ILE A 306 -9.75 14.01 13.34
C ILE A 306 -8.45 13.22 13.40
N GLN A 307 -7.34 13.92 13.36
CA GLN A 307 -6.04 13.31 13.62
C GLN A 307 -5.87 13.04 15.12
N ILE A 308 -5.02 12.07 15.49
CA ILE A 308 -4.71 11.85 16.91
C ILE A 308 -4.16 13.14 17.53
N GLN A 309 -3.43 13.94 16.75
CA GLN A 309 -2.86 15.24 17.12
C GLN A 309 -3.91 16.32 17.42
N ASP A 310 -5.13 16.20 16.88
CA ASP A 310 -6.21 17.18 17.09
C ASP A 310 -6.89 17.01 18.47
N LEU A 311 -6.65 15.89 19.15
CA LEU A 311 -7.17 15.62 20.48
C LEU A 311 -6.37 16.41 21.53
N GLU A 312 -6.92 17.54 21.99
CA GLU A 312 -6.31 18.37 23.05
C GLU A 312 -6.18 17.61 24.38
N THR A 313 -7.20 16.81 24.70
CA THR A 313 -7.20 15.89 25.84
C THR A 313 -7.33 14.48 25.30
N ILE A 314 -6.48 13.58 25.77
CA ILE A 314 -6.53 12.17 25.41
C ILE A 314 -6.70 11.36 26.69
N GLU A 315 -7.64 10.42 26.66
CA GLU A 315 -7.77 9.39 27.67
C GLU A 315 -7.64 8.02 27.00
N THR A 316 -7.06 7.06 27.72
CA THR A 316 -6.98 5.67 27.28
C THR A 316 -8.37 5.04 27.19
N VAL A 317 -8.43 3.84 26.60
CA VAL A 317 -9.65 3.03 26.56
C VAL A 317 -10.17 2.72 27.98
N ALA A 318 -9.30 2.58 28.98
CA ALA A 318 -9.71 2.36 30.37
C ALA A 318 -10.04 3.65 31.15
N GLY A 319 -10.02 4.82 30.50
CA GLY A 319 -10.44 6.10 31.09
C GLY A 319 -9.35 6.88 31.81
N ARG A 320 -8.07 6.63 31.54
CA ARG A 320 -6.97 7.37 32.17
C ARG A 320 -6.46 8.48 31.26
N SER A 321 -6.37 9.68 31.81
CA SER A 321 -5.82 10.83 31.10
C SER A 321 -4.35 10.64 30.77
N LEU A 322 -4.00 10.96 29.52
CA LEU A 322 -2.65 11.03 29.00
C LEU A 322 -2.24 12.50 28.89
N THR A 323 -1.01 12.79 29.28
CA THR A 323 -0.39 14.10 29.08
C THR A 323 0.50 14.04 27.85
N ARG A 324 0.35 14.98 26.92
CA ARG A 324 1.30 15.14 25.81
C ARG A 324 2.61 15.71 26.33
N THR A 325 3.72 15.10 25.96
CA THR A 325 5.05 15.61 26.27
C THR A 325 5.51 16.60 25.20
N LYS A 326 6.51 17.44 25.50
CA LYS A 326 6.98 18.51 24.60
C LYS A 326 7.56 18.01 23.28
N ASP A 327 8.06 16.78 23.29
CA ASP A 327 8.59 16.02 22.15
C ASP A 327 7.50 15.30 21.34
N GLY A 328 6.22 15.52 21.67
CA GLY A 328 5.09 14.91 20.95
C GLY A 328 4.70 13.51 21.43
N GLY A 329 5.37 12.99 22.46
CA GLY A 329 5.03 11.71 23.11
C GLY A 329 3.83 11.78 24.06
N PHE A 330 3.55 10.65 24.70
CA PHE A 330 2.46 10.51 25.67
C PHE A 330 3.01 10.03 27.01
N ALA A 331 2.54 10.63 28.11
CA ALA A 331 2.89 10.25 29.47
C ALA A 331 1.63 9.97 30.30
N MET A 332 1.74 9.03 31.24
CA MET A 332 0.67 8.68 32.17
C MET A 332 1.28 8.22 33.50
N GLU A 333 0.62 8.54 34.60
CA GLU A 333 0.95 7.99 35.92
C GLU A 333 0.03 6.81 36.24
N PHE A 334 0.63 5.68 36.61
CA PHE A 334 -0.10 4.51 37.09
C PHE A 334 -0.54 4.70 38.56
N PRO A 335 -1.76 4.25 38.94
CA PRO A 335 -2.25 4.39 40.31
C PRO A 335 -1.40 3.55 41.28
N HIS A 336 -1.27 3.95 42.54
CA HIS A 336 -0.49 3.16 43.49
C HIS A 336 -1.09 1.75 43.69
N ARG A 337 -0.26 0.70 43.66
CA ARG A 337 -0.72 -0.71 43.73
C ARG A 337 -1.60 -1.01 44.93
N LEU A 338 -1.26 -0.45 46.09
CA LEU A 338 -2.02 -0.65 47.33
C LEU A 338 -3.39 0.03 47.32
N SER A 339 -3.56 1.16 46.61
CA SER A 339 -4.83 1.86 46.52
C SER A 339 -5.70 1.39 45.35
N SER A 340 -5.17 0.54 44.47
CA SER A 340 -5.89 0.02 43.29
C SER A 340 -5.45 -1.41 42.92
N PRO A 341 -5.65 -2.40 43.81
CA PRO A 341 -5.17 -3.78 43.58
C PRO A 341 -5.78 -4.41 42.32
N PHE A 342 -7.04 -4.11 42.01
CA PHE A 342 -7.74 -4.60 40.81
C PHE A 342 -7.22 -4.00 39.49
N TYR A 343 -6.50 -2.88 39.55
CA TYR A 343 -5.91 -2.26 38.36
C TYR A 343 -4.75 -3.11 37.80
N TYR A 344 -4.03 -3.79 38.69
CA TYR A 344 -2.84 -4.59 38.38
C TYR A 344 -3.13 -6.09 38.24
N GLY A 345 -4.27 -6.56 38.74
CA GLY A 345 -4.62 -7.98 38.83
C GLY A 345 -5.23 -8.55 37.55
N GLY A 346 -4.85 -9.79 37.21
CA GLY A 346 -5.47 -10.61 36.16
C GLY A 346 -4.83 -10.50 34.76
N TRP A 347 -5.25 -11.39 33.86
CA TRP A 347 -4.83 -11.40 32.45
C TRP A 347 -5.36 -10.18 31.67
N ASN A 348 -6.53 -9.66 32.07
CA ASN A 348 -7.16 -8.44 31.53
C ASN A 348 -7.03 -7.27 32.52
N SER A 349 -5.83 -7.05 33.05
CA SER A 349 -5.58 -5.92 33.93
C SER A 349 -5.77 -4.61 33.16
N LYS A 350 -6.46 -3.62 33.72
CA LYS A 350 -6.61 -2.27 33.13
C LYS A 350 -5.27 -1.63 32.76
N MET A 351 -4.22 -1.94 33.53
CA MET A 351 -2.86 -1.52 33.21
C MET A 351 -2.38 -1.99 31.83
N LYS A 352 -2.70 -3.23 31.43
CA LYS A 352 -2.33 -3.75 30.10
C LYS A 352 -3.10 -3.00 29.01
N GLU A 353 -4.39 -2.73 29.22
CA GLU A 353 -5.23 -1.96 28.28
C GLU A 353 -4.72 -0.52 28.12
N ASP A 354 -4.28 0.11 29.21
CA ASP A 354 -3.74 1.46 29.17
C ASP A 354 -2.39 1.53 28.45
N ILE A 355 -1.48 0.59 28.74
CA ILE A 355 -0.20 0.47 28.02
C ILE A 355 -0.46 0.22 26.53
N MET A 356 -1.35 -0.71 26.18
CA MET A 356 -1.72 -0.99 24.80
C MET A 356 -2.32 0.23 24.10
N SER A 357 -3.21 0.97 24.77
CA SER A 357 -3.79 2.22 24.24
C SER A 357 -2.71 3.24 23.90
N MET A 358 -1.69 3.40 24.76
CA MET A 358 -0.57 4.30 24.50
C MET A 358 0.26 3.87 23.29
N VAL A 359 0.59 2.58 23.18
CA VAL A 359 1.34 2.04 22.04
C VAL A 359 0.55 2.23 20.74
N LEU A 360 -0.75 1.91 20.73
CA LEU A 360 -1.62 2.10 19.56
C LEU A 360 -1.77 3.57 19.18
N LEU A 361 -1.79 4.49 20.14
CA LEU A 361 -1.80 5.94 19.87
C LEU A 361 -0.53 6.40 19.16
N VAL A 362 0.64 5.94 19.62
CA VAL A 362 1.93 6.24 18.98
C VAL A 362 1.94 5.69 17.54
N LYS A 363 1.50 4.44 17.37
CA LYS A 363 1.40 3.81 16.04
C LYS A 363 0.42 4.51 15.11
N ALA A 364 -0.78 4.81 15.59
CA ALA A 364 -1.79 5.59 14.87
C ALA A 364 -1.36 7.02 14.55
N SER A 365 -0.36 7.56 15.27
CA SER A 365 0.25 8.85 14.96
C SER A 365 1.30 8.76 13.84
N GLY A 366 1.54 7.57 13.29
CA GLY A 366 2.44 7.33 12.15
C GLY A 366 3.90 7.07 12.51
N HIS A 367 4.22 6.78 13.78
CA HIS A 367 5.59 6.51 14.20
C HIS A 367 6.00 5.05 13.96
N GLU A 368 7.09 4.87 13.19
CA GLU A 368 7.68 3.56 12.87
C GLU A 368 8.48 2.96 14.03
N THR A 369 8.97 3.78 14.96
CA THR A 369 9.70 3.34 16.16
C THR A 369 9.04 3.86 17.43
N ILE A 370 9.27 3.17 18.55
CA ILE A 370 8.70 3.52 19.84
C ILE A 370 9.71 3.39 20.99
N THR A 371 9.77 4.42 21.84
CA THR A 371 10.53 4.38 23.09
C THR A 371 9.56 4.36 24.28
N MET A 372 9.60 3.29 25.07
CA MET A 372 8.80 3.15 26.29
C MET A 372 9.67 3.41 27.52
N SER A 373 9.43 4.53 28.21
CA SER A 373 10.15 4.89 29.43
C SER A 373 9.32 4.60 30.68
N LEU A 374 9.84 3.75 31.56
CA LEU A 374 9.13 3.19 32.70
C LEU A 374 9.94 3.41 33.96
N ASN A 375 9.38 4.18 34.90
CA ASN A 375 10.06 4.55 36.13
C ASN A 375 9.26 4.06 37.34
N HIS A 376 9.90 3.31 38.23
CA HIS A 376 9.30 2.86 39.48
C HIS A 376 10.35 2.63 40.57
N LYS A 377 10.00 2.95 41.82
CA LYS A 377 10.92 2.83 42.98
C LYS A 377 11.31 1.39 43.29
N ASP A 378 10.38 0.46 43.10
CA ASP A 378 10.61 -0.98 43.18
C ASP A 378 11.14 -1.50 41.82
N PRO A 379 12.39 -1.98 41.74
CA PRO A 379 13.00 -2.47 40.50
C PRO A 379 12.26 -3.66 39.89
N GLU A 380 11.74 -4.58 40.70
CA GLU A 380 11.03 -5.77 40.20
C GLU A 380 9.73 -5.36 39.51
N HIS A 381 9.03 -4.39 40.08
CA HIS A 381 7.84 -3.84 39.44
C HIS A 381 8.17 -3.06 38.17
N ALA A 382 9.29 -2.32 38.14
CA ALA A 382 9.76 -1.64 36.95
C ALA A 382 10.05 -2.64 35.81
N ASN A 383 10.65 -3.79 36.14
CA ASN A 383 10.90 -4.89 35.20
C ASN A 383 9.60 -5.53 34.69
N GLU A 384 8.59 -5.72 35.54
CA GLU A 384 7.27 -6.22 35.10
C GLU A 384 6.58 -5.24 34.14
N LEU A 385 6.64 -3.93 34.41
CA LEU A 385 6.13 -2.90 33.50
C LEU A 385 6.88 -2.96 32.16
N ALA A 386 8.20 -3.15 32.20
CA ALA A 386 9.04 -3.26 31.00
C ALA A 386 8.65 -4.44 30.13
N ARG A 387 8.40 -5.61 30.74
CA ARG A 387 7.86 -6.78 30.02
C ARG A 387 6.52 -6.48 29.36
N LYS A 388 5.56 -5.91 30.11
CA LYS A 388 4.23 -5.59 29.57
C LYS A 388 4.24 -4.53 28.48
N ALA A 389 5.11 -3.52 28.58
CA ALA A 389 5.29 -2.54 27.53
C ALA A 389 5.87 -3.16 26.26
N TYR A 390 6.91 -3.99 26.40
CA TYR A 390 7.48 -4.71 25.27
C TYR A 390 6.47 -5.64 24.59
N GLU A 391 5.70 -6.40 25.39
CA GLU A 391 4.60 -7.23 24.91
C GLU A 391 3.56 -6.44 24.12
N ALA A 392 3.16 -5.27 24.63
CA ALA A 392 2.20 -4.41 23.96
C ALA A 392 2.74 -3.87 22.64
N CYS A 393 4.02 -3.50 22.57
CA CYS A 393 4.67 -3.08 21.34
C CYS A 393 4.67 -4.19 20.28
N LEU A 394 5.03 -5.42 20.66
CA LEU A 394 5.00 -6.58 19.75
C LEU A 394 3.57 -6.88 19.28
N GLU A 395 2.59 -6.91 20.20
CA GLU A 395 1.18 -7.16 19.87
C GLU A 395 0.60 -6.06 18.96
N ALA A 396 1.01 -4.81 19.13
CA ALA A 396 0.67 -3.71 18.23
C ALA A 396 1.38 -3.80 16.87
N GLY A 397 2.36 -4.68 16.72
CA GLY A 397 3.06 -4.97 15.47
C GLY A 397 4.29 -4.09 15.21
N TYR A 398 4.97 -3.61 16.24
CA TYR A 398 6.35 -3.13 16.12
C TYR A 398 7.30 -4.32 16.05
N LYS A 399 8.37 -4.21 15.26
CA LYS A 399 9.47 -5.18 15.22
C LYS A 399 10.40 -5.00 16.42
N GLU A 400 11.19 -6.02 16.76
CA GLU A 400 12.09 -5.96 17.93
C GLU A 400 13.09 -4.80 17.85
N ASP A 401 13.60 -4.50 16.66
CA ASP A 401 14.54 -3.41 16.37
C ASP A 401 13.90 -2.01 16.31
N GLU A 402 12.57 -1.94 16.28
CA GLU A 402 11.80 -0.70 16.31
C GLU A 402 11.41 -0.30 17.75
N ILE A 403 11.71 -1.13 18.75
CA ILE A 403 11.29 -0.96 20.16
C ILE A 403 12.50 -0.65 21.05
N THR A 404 12.44 0.49 21.73
CA THR A 404 13.39 0.86 22.79
C THR A 404 12.71 0.84 24.15
N ILE A 405 13.25 0.10 25.12
CA ILE A 405 12.74 0.06 26.49
C ILE A 405 13.72 0.77 27.43
N LYS A 406 13.23 1.74 28.20
CA LYS A 406 14.00 2.44 29.25
C LYS A 406 13.40 2.15 30.61
N VAL A 407 14.22 1.64 31.53
CA VAL A 407 13.80 1.34 32.91
C VAL A 407 14.59 2.21 33.86
N ASN A 408 13.91 3.05 34.65
CA ASN A 408 14.54 3.97 35.60
C ASN A 408 15.64 4.84 34.97
N GLY A 409 15.36 5.37 33.78
CA GLY A 409 16.29 6.20 33.00
C GLY A 409 17.40 5.44 32.25
N LYS A 410 17.53 4.13 32.44
CA LYS A 410 18.52 3.29 31.72
C LYS A 410 17.87 2.62 30.52
N GLU A 411 18.44 2.85 29.35
CA GLU A 411 18.08 2.12 28.13
C GLU A 411 18.59 0.68 28.18
N LEU A 412 17.72 -0.27 27.84
CA LEU A 412 18.04 -1.69 27.79
C LEU A 412 18.39 -2.10 26.37
N SER A 413 19.46 -2.88 26.19
CA SER A 413 19.75 -3.55 24.92
C SER A 413 18.69 -4.63 24.61
N ALA A 414 18.62 -5.11 23.37
CA ALA A 414 17.72 -6.19 22.98
C ALA A 414 17.94 -7.47 23.83
N GLU A 415 19.19 -7.79 24.16
CA GLU A 415 19.53 -8.92 25.03
C GLU A 415 19.07 -8.68 26.46
N GLN A 416 19.21 -7.44 26.97
CA GLN A 416 18.74 -7.08 28.31
C GLN A 416 17.21 -7.13 28.42
N VAL A 417 16.49 -6.75 27.37
CA VAL A 417 15.03 -6.93 27.30
C VAL A 417 14.67 -8.42 27.31
N LYS A 418 15.39 -9.26 26.57
CA LYS A 418 15.20 -10.73 26.57
C LYS A 418 15.51 -11.36 27.93
N GLU A 419 16.54 -10.87 28.63
CA GLU A 419 16.89 -11.33 29.98
C GLU A 419 15.76 -11.10 30.99
N LEU A 420 14.90 -10.07 30.80
CA LEU A 420 13.70 -9.86 31.64
C LEU A 420 12.75 -11.07 31.62
N TYR A 421 12.81 -11.90 30.57
CA TYR A 421 11.96 -13.08 30.38
C TYR A 421 12.64 -14.40 30.75
N LYS A 422 13.85 -14.39 31.32
CA LYS A 422 14.59 -15.63 31.63
C LYS A 422 13.83 -16.58 32.56
N GLU A 423 13.09 -16.03 33.53
CA GLU A 423 12.23 -16.80 34.43
C GLU A 423 10.86 -17.14 33.81
N TYR A 424 10.52 -16.52 32.67
CA TYR A 424 9.22 -16.62 31.99
C TYR A 424 9.37 -16.83 30.47
N PRO A 425 10.18 -17.79 29.98
CA PRO A 425 10.47 -17.93 28.55
C PRO A 425 9.22 -18.23 27.71
N SER A 426 8.27 -18.98 28.28
CA SER A 426 6.99 -19.28 27.64
C SER A 426 6.13 -18.03 27.39
N ARG A 427 6.28 -16.99 28.21
CA ARG A 427 5.56 -15.72 28.06
C ARG A 427 6.06 -14.95 26.84
N LEU A 428 7.38 -14.86 26.66
CA LEU A 428 7.97 -14.25 25.47
C LEU A 428 7.58 -15.02 24.21
N GLN A 429 7.69 -16.35 24.25
CA GLN A 429 7.28 -17.18 23.12
C GLN A 429 5.81 -16.97 22.76
N ALA A 430 4.91 -16.94 23.74
CA ALA A 430 3.48 -16.75 23.51
C ALA A 430 3.16 -15.38 22.88
N VAL A 431 3.84 -14.31 23.31
CA VAL A 431 3.62 -12.98 22.72
C VAL A 431 4.21 -12.89 21.31
N THR A 432 5.40 -13.44 21.08
CA THR A 432 6.03 -13.47 19.75
C THR A 432 5.18 -14.28 18.77
N SER A 433 4.68 -15.46 19.15
CA SER A 433 3.79 -16.25 18.30
C SER A 433 2.49 -15.51 17.98
N ARG A 434 1.92 -14.78 18.95
CA ARG A 434 0.71 -13.98 18.70
C ARG A 434 0.99 -12.80 17.76
N ALA A 435 2.11 -12.09 17.98
CA ALA A 435 2.53 -10.99 17.12
C ALA A 435 2.76 -11.47 15.67
N GLN A 436 3.39 -12.64 15.50
CA GLN A 436 3.56 -13.30 14.20
C GLN A 436 2.21 -13.64 13.56
N MET A 437 1.29 -14.26 14.30
CA MET A 437 -0.06 -14.54 13.78
C MET A 437 -0.78 -13.27 13.30
N TYR A 438 -0.72 -12.18 14.08
CA TYR A 438 -1.32 -10.90 13.69
C TYR A 438 -0.62 -10.29 12.48
N GLN A 439 0.70 -10.43 12.38
CA GLN A 439 1.45 -9.99 11.21
C GLN A 439 1.05 -10.80 9.97
N GLU A 440 0.97 -12.12 10.06
CA GLU A 440 0.51 -12.98 8.96
C GLU A 440 -0.92 -12.66 8.54
N GLU A 441 -1.83 -12.37 9.47
CA GLU A 441 -3.19 -11.94 9.16
C GLU A 441 -3.20 -10.61 8.41
N ARG A 442 -2.42 -9.62 8.87
CA ARG A 442 -2.23 -8.34 8.16
C ARG A 442 -1.66 -8.56 6.76
N GLU A 443 -0.63 -9.38 6.64
CA GLU A 443 0.00 -9.71 5.36
C GLU A 443 -0.95 -10.47 4.44
N LYS A 444 -1.78 -11.39 4.95
CA LYS A 444 -2.82 -12.06 4.17
C LYS A 444 -3.82 -11.06 3.62
N HIS A 445 -4.26 -10.08 4.41
CA HIS A 445 -5.14 -9.02 3.91
C HIS A 445 -4.47 -8.13 2.85
N ILE A 446 -3.16 -7.91 2.95
CA ILE A 446 -2.36 -7.21 1.93
C ILE A 446 -2.21 -8.07 0.66
N MET A 447 -1.92 -9.37 0.81
CA MET A 447 -1.68 -10.31 -0.29
C MET A 447 -2.95 -10.65 -1.06
N VAL A 448 -4.10 -10.83 -0.38
CA VAL A 448 -5.39 -11.02 -1.05
C VAL A 448 -5.69 -9.83 -1.97
N ALA A 449 -5.35 -8.61 -1.57
CA ALA A 449 -5.48 -7.44 -2.43
C ALA A 449 -4.56 -7.48 -3.68
N LYS A 450 -3.46 -8.25 -3.69
CA LYS A 450 -2.54 -8.34 -4.83
C LYS A 450 -3.11 -9.14 -6.01
N ASP A 451 -3.94 -10.16 -5.74
CA ASP A 451 -4.49 -11.06 -6.76
C ASP A 451 -6.02 -10.93 -6.93
N ASP A 452 -6.66 -10.07 -6.15
CA ASP A 452 -8.10 -9.85 -6.25
C ASP A 452 -8.46 -9.00 -7.47
N LYS A 453 -8.63 -9.69 -8.61
CA LYS A 453 -9.22 -9.12 -9.83
C LYS A 453 -10.58 -8.46 -9.55
N GLY A 454 -11.29 -8.88 -8.50
CA GLY A 454 -12.53 -8.26 -8.03
C GLY A 454 -12.32 -6.83 -7.57
N ALA A 455 -11.39 -6.59 -6.64
CA ALA A 455 -11.08 -5.26 -6.13
C ALA A 455 -10.59 -4.30 -7.24
N ALA A 456 -9.73 -4.76 -8.14
CA ALA A 456 -9.31 -3.96 -9.31
C ALA A 456 -10.49 -3.62 -10.23
N LYS A 457 -11.40 -4.58 -10.46
CA LYS A 457 -12.60 -4.38 -11.28
C LYS A 457 -13.59 -3.41 -10.62
N GLU A 458 -13.73 -3.45 -9.29
CA GLU A 458 -14.54 -2.49 -8.54
C GLU A 458 -13.99 -1.07 -8.70
N PHE A 459 -12.67 -0.90 -8.62
CA PHE A 459 -12.02 0.38 -8.90
C PHE A 459 -12.27 0.83 -10.35
N ASP A 460 -12.07 -0.03 -11.34
CA ASP A 460 -12.32 0.29 -12.75
C ASP A 460 -13.79 0.66 -13.00
N THR A 461 -14.73 -0.03 -12.35
CA THR A 461 -16.16 0.28 -12.42
C THR A 461 -16.45 1.67 -11.86
N ALA A 462 -15.84 2.00 -10.72
CA ALA A 462 -16.01 3.30 -10.11
C ALA A 462 -15.39 4.42 -10.96
N LEU A 463 -14.20 4.19 -11.54
CA LEU A 463 -13.53 5.11 -12.44
C LEU A 463 -14.37 5.37 -13.70
N GLN A 464 -14.93 4.32 -14.28
CA GLN A 464 -15.81 4.43 -15.45
C GLN A 464 -17.06 5.26 -15.13
N LYS A 465 -17.71 4.99 -13.99
CA LYS A 465 -18.88 5.76 -13.54
C LYS A 465 -18.54 7.24 -13.37
N TYR A 466 -17.40 7.54 -12.77
CA TYR A 466 -16.91 8.91 -12.60
C TYR A 466 -16.70 9.64 -13.94
N ARG A 467 -16.13 8.97 -14.95
CA ARG A 467 -16.00 9.54 -16.30
C ARG A 467 -17.36 9.92 -16.90
N GLU A 468 -18.34 9.03 -16.75
CA GLU A 468 -19.70 9.24 -17.25
C GLU A 468 -20.38 10.42 -16.56
N GLU A 469 -20.25 10.52 -15.23
CA GLU A 469 -20.78 11.64 -14.43
C GLU A 469 -20.12 12.98 -14.83
N LYS A 470 -18.79 13.03 -15.02
CA LYS A 470 -18.09 14.23 -15.48
C LYS A 470 -18.48 14.65 -16.89
N LYS A 471 -18.61 13.68 -17.81
CA LYS A 471 -19.06 13.95 -19.18
C LYS A 471 -20.49 14.50 -19.21
N ALA A 472 -21.39 13.95 -18.39
CA ALA A 472 -22.76 14.43 -18.27
C ALA A 472 -22.82 15.85 -17.69
N ALA A 473 -22.04 16.15 -16.65
CA ALA A 473 -21.95 17.48 -16.05
C ALA A 473 -21.44 18.53 -17.05
N ALA A 474 -20.37 18.22 -17.80
CA ALA A 474 -19.83 19.11 -18.83
C ALA A 474 -20.83 19.37 -19.98
N ALA A 475 -21.58 18.34 -20.39
CA ALA A 475 -22.62 18.48 -21.41
C ALA A 475 -23.80 19.36 -20.92
N ALA A 476 -24.19 19.24 -19.65
CA ALA A 476 -25.23 20.07 -19.04
C ALA A 476 -24.81 21.55 -18.95
N GLU A 477 -23.55 21.82 -18.57
CA GLU A 477 -22.97 23.17 -18.53
C GLU A 477 -22.88 23.81 -19.94
N ALA A 478 -22.52 23.03 -20.96
CA ALA A 478 -22.52 23.52 -22.34
C ALA A 478 -23.94 23.86 -22.86
N ALA A 479 -24.96 23.12 -22.42
CA ALA A 479 -26.35 23.37 -22.80
C ALA A 479 -26.92 24.65 -22.16
N THR A 480 -26.53 24.98 -20.92
CA THR A 480 -26.98 26.22 -20.27
C THR A 480 -26.34 27.46 -20.87
N LEU A 481 -25.10 27.36 -21.39
CA LEU A 481 -24.41 28.47 -22.06
C LEU A 481 -24.90 28.73 -23.50
N THR A 482 -25.57 27.77 -24.13
CA THR A 482 -26.09 27.86 -25.51
C THR A 482 -27.57 28.25 -25.57
N THR A 483 -28.13 28.79 -24.48
CA THR A 483 -29.46 29.41 -24.45
C THR A 483 -29.33 30.94 -24.48
N PRO A 484 -28.96 31.58 -25.63
CA PRO A 484 -28.92 33.04 -25.73
C PRO A 484 -30.33 33.59 -25.89
N GLU A 485 -30.73 34.50 -24.99
CA GLU A 485 -31.20 35.87 -25.27
C GLU A 485 -32.14 36.16 -26.47
N GLU A 486 -32.81 35.17 -27.05
CA GLU A 486 -33.75 35.34 -28.18
C GLU A 486 -35.16 35.76 -27.72
N GLU A 487 -35.33 36.06 -26.43
CA GLU A 487 -36.56 36.67 -25.88
C GLU A 487 -36.45 38.20 -25.66
N ALA A 488 -35.27 38.82 -25.85
CA ALA A 488 -35.12 40.26 -25.62
C ALA A 488 -35.50 41.16 -26.82
N THR A 489 -35.79 40.61 -28.00
CA THR A 489 -36.13 41.42 -29.21
C THR A 489 -37.58 41.27 -29.72
N ARG A 490 -38.44 40.50 -29.06
CA ARG A 490 -39.86 40.32 -29.46
C ARG A 490 -40.88 41.19 -28.71
N GLY A 491 -40.43 42.25 -28.03
CA GLY A 491 -41.26 43.09 -27.18
C GLY A 491 -41.28 44.58 -27.53
N HIS A 492 -41.20 44.99 -28.80
CA HIS A 492 -41.48 46.37 -29.21
C HIS A 492 -42.24 46.40 -30.54
N GLY A 493 -43.54 46.09 -30.48
CA GLY A 493 -44.42 46.19 -31.63
C GLY A 493 -45.87 46.22 -31.22
N HIS A 494 -46.46 47.41 -31.29
CA HIS A 494 -47.90 47.73 -31.36
C HIS A 494 -48.64 48.07 -30.06
N SER A 495 -48.65 49.37 -29.77
CA SER A 495 -49.75 50.06 -29.09
C SER A 495 -50.03 51.37 -29.84
N HIS A 496 -50.83 51.30 -30.90
CA HIS A 496 -51.62 52.43 -31.39
C HIS A 496 -53.08 52.00 -31.47
N GLY A 497 -53.89 52.65 -30.65
CA GLY A 497 -55.32 52.51 -30.46
C GLY A 497 -55.74 53.45 -29.36
#